data_AF-A0A7C4LHL3-F1
#
_entry.id   AF-A0A7C4LHL3-F1
#
_cell.length_a   1.000
_cell.length_b   1.000
_cell.length_c   1.000
_cell.angle_alpha   90.00
_cell.angle_beta   90.00
_cell.angle_gamma   90.00
#
_symmetry.space_group_name_H-M   'P 1'
#
loop_
_entity.id
_entity.type
_entity.pdbx_description
1 polymer ?
#
loop_
_entity_poly.entity_id
_entity_poly.type
_entity_poly.pdbx_seq_one_letter_code
_entity_poly.pdbx_strand_id
1 'polypeptide(L)'
;MSKTVSSALWVTAFVIAAVFIALIFYIGFDILAKGLDKPGEWIITQPFVILGRDGLFVISGILWVIGTIIFFMELSGRTFKGLRIVRQTIKWDAIDVSITALSAAVYGGALAATGGIPIIPGFTWVRPANALAPLFGILFGIPGALGTSIGNFIADALAGYLSVGSLGGFIGNFIIAYVPYKLMKDHSFRTPRSIIEFYIWGVLVSSIWCSLYISWWLDFAEPLIGLPKGFIWGFFAPWVIFNNSFITAIITPILGFILYPPIKARGLYWADRIKILS
;
A
#
# COMPACT_ATOMS: atom_id res chain seq x y z
N MET A 1 0.00 34.97 4.17
CA MET A 1 0.71 35.40 2.95
C MET A 1 0.85 34.17 2.04
N SER A 2 -0.07 34.02 1.08
CA SER A 2 -0.13 32.88 0.17
C SER A 2 1.06 32.96 -0.79
N LYS A 3 2.09 32.11 -0.59
CA LYS A 3 3.09 31.88 -1.65
C LYS A 3 2.34 31.18 -2.78
N THR A 4 1.97 31.94 -3.81
CA THR A 4 1.47 31.41 -5.08
C THR A 4 2.48 30.36 -5.54
N VAL A 5 2.10 29.09 -5.43
CA VAL A 5 2.93 27.99 -5.90
C VAL A 5 3.11 28.18 -7.40
N SER A 6 4.37 28.21 -7.86
CA SER A 6 4.70 28.46 -9.26
C SER A 6 3.89 27.55 -10.18
N SER A 7 3.30 28.11 -11.25
CA SER A 7 2.59 27.36 -12.28
C SER A 7 3.44 26.21 -12.85
N ALA A 8 4.77 26.37 -12.88
CA ALA A 8 5.69 25.32 -13.28
C ALA A 8 5.61 24.07 -12.38
N LEU A 9 5.42 24.22 -11.07
CA LEU A 9 5.33 23.08 -10.15
C LEU A 9 4.04 22.28 -10.36
N TRP A 10 2.95 22.97 -10.69
CA TRP A 10 1.68 22.33 -11.06
C TRP A 10 1.80 21.56 -12.37
N VAL A 11 2.42 22.15 -13.39
CA VAL A 11 2.71 21.45 -14.64
C VAL A 11 3.53 20.19 -14.37
N THR A 12 4.59 20.28 -13.55
CA THR A 12 5.39 19.11 -13.17
C THR A 12 4.54 18.04 -12.47
N ALA A 13 3.69 18.42 -11.51
CA ALA A 13 2.83 17.47 -10.81
C ALA A 13 1.84 16.77 -11.75
N PHE A 14 1.23 17.49 -12.68
CA PHE A 14 0.33 16.92 -13.69
C PHE A 14 1.08 16.01 -14.66
N VAL A 15 2.26 16.39 -15.12
CA VAL A 15 3.09 15.56 -16.00
C VAL A 15 3.47 14.26 -15.29
N ILE A 16 3.93 14.33 -14.03
CA ILE A 16 4.26 13.14 -13.24
C ILE A 16 3.02 12.24 -13.10
N ALA A 17 1.89 12.79 -12.67
CA ALA A 17 0.64 12.03 -12.55
C ALA A 17 0.24 11.36 -13.88
N ALA A 18 0.28 12.11 -14.98
CA ALA A 18 -0.07 11.61 -16.30
C ALA A 18 0.88 10.50 -16.78
N VAL A 19 2.20 10.65 -16.55
CA VAL A 19 3.21 9.63 -16.90
C VAL A 19 2.98 8.36 -16.09
N PHE A 20 2.75 8.46 -14.78
CA PHE A 20 2.44 7.30 -13.95
C PHE A 20 1.16 6.59 -14.38
N ILE A 21 0.09 7.35 -14.61
CA ILE A 21 -1.18 6.79 -15.10
C ILE A 21 -0.96 6.11 -16.45
N ALA A 22 -0.34 6.78 -17.42
CA ALA A 22 -0.07 6.23 -18.75
C ALA A 22 0.78 4.96 -18.67
N LEU A 23 1.81 4.93 -17.82
CA LEU A 23 2.64 3.75 -17.60
C LEU A 23 1.82 2.58 -17.06
N ILE A 24 0.95 2.82 -16.07
CA ILE A 24 0.14 1.73 -15.52
C ILE A 24 -0.89 1.24 -16.54
N PHE A 25 -1.53 2.14 -17.31
CA PHE A 25 -2.42 1.72 -18.41
C PHE A 25 -1.66 0.92 -19.49
N TYR A 26 -0.43 1.32 -19.81
CA TYR A 26 0.42 0.57 -20.73
C TYR A 26 0.76 -0.82 -20.19
N ILE A 27 1.11 -0.95 -18.91
CA ILE A 27 1.33 -2.25 -18.27
C ILE A 27 0.05 -3.10 -18.31
N GLY A 28 -1.11 -2.50 -18.03
CA GLY A 28 -2.40 -3.19 -18.13
C GLY A 28 -2.70 -3.69 -19.54
N PHE A 29 -2.44 -2.86 -20.55
CA PHE A 29 -2.55 -3.25 -21.96
C PHE A 29 -1.57 -4.37 -22.32
N ASP A 30 -0.34 -4.30 -21.86
CA ASP A 30 0.69 -5.34 -22.08
C ASP A 30 0.27 -6.69 -21.50
N ILE A 31 -0.26 -6.70 -20.27
CA ILE A 31 -0.81 -7.91 -19.61
C ILE A 31 -1.97 -8.49 -20.44
N LEU A 32 -2.90 -7.63 -20.89
CA LEU A 32 -4.05 -8.07 -21.69
C LEU A 32 -3.64 -8.59 -23.07
N ALA A 33 -2.69 -7.92 -23.73
CA ALA A 33 -2.23 -8.28 -25.07
C ALA A 33 -1.45 -9.60 -25.09
N LYS A 34 -0.67 -9.89 -24.05
CA LYS A 34 0.12 -11.12 -23.93
C LYS A 34 -0.64 -12.28 -23.32
N GLY A 35 -1.76 -12.00 -22.64
CA GLY A 35 -2.59 -13.00 -21.98
C GLY A 35 -2.19 -13.27 -20.53
N LEU A 36 -3.16 -13.74 -19.74
CA LEU A 36 -2.95 -14.07 -18.33
C LEU A 36 -2.21 -15.39 -18.12
N ASP A 37 -2.16 -16.24 -19.15
CA ASP A 37 -1.49 -17.54 -19.19
C ASP A 37 0.03 -17.43 -19.33
N LYS A 38 0.55 -16.26 -19.73
CA LYS A 38 1.98 -16.04 -20.02
C LYS A 38 2.59 -14.91 -19.18
N PRO A 39 2.57 -15.01 -17.84
CA PRO A 39 3.05 -13.94 -16.97
C PRO A 39 4.53 -13.61 -17.14
N GLY A 40 5.33 -14.60 -17.57
CA GLY A 40 6.76 -14.42 -17.87
C GLY A 40 7.05 -13.51 -19.07
N GLU A 41 6.06 -13.25 -19.93
CA GLU A 41 6.22 -12.35 -21.08
C GLU A 41 5.86 -10.90 -20.74
N TRP A 42 5.14 -10.65 -19.63
CA TRP A 42 4.73 -9.30 -19.27
C TRP A 42 5.92 -8.39 -19.01
N ILE A 43 5.81 -7.13 -19.41
CA ILE A 43 6.86 -6.13 -19.22
C ILE A 43 7.18 -5.92 -17.74
N ILE A 44 6.15 -5.93 -16.89
CA ILE A 44 6.30 -5.77 -15.42
C ILE A 44 7.00 -6.96 -14.78
N THR A 45 7.00 -8.13 -15.44
CA THR A 45 7.66 -9.35 -14.95
C THR A 45 9.12 -9.43 -15.38
N GLN A 46 9.55 -8.73 -16.44
CA GLN A 46 10.93 -8.82 -16.95
C GLN A 46 12.00 -8.51 -15.88
N PRO A 47 11.86 -7.49 -15.01
CA PRO A 47 12.81 -7.28 -13.92
C PRO A 47 12.92 -8.48 -12.97
N PHE A 48 11.83 -9.20 -12.74
CA PHE A 48 11.80 -10.39 -11.89
C PHE A 48 12.53 -11.57 -12.55
N VAL A 49 12.38 -11.72 -13.87
CA VAL A 49 13.09 -12.74 -14.65
C VAL A 49 14.60 -12.47 -14.66
N ILE A 50 15.01 -11.20 -14.85
CA ILE A 50 16.42 -10.81 -14.92
C ILE A 50 17.12 -10.96 -13.57
N LEU A 51 16.49 -10.53 -12.48
CA LEU A 51 17.08 -10.65 -11.13
C LEU A 51 17.10 -12.11 -10.63
N GLY A 52 16.21 -12.95 -11.17
CA GLY A 52 16.05 -14.33 -10.74
C GLY A 52 15.46 -14.46 -9.33
N ARG A 53 14.91 -15.64 -9.04
CA ARG A 53 14.23 -15.93 -7.76
C ARG A 53 15.15 -15.71 -6.55
N ASP A 54 16.39 -16.17 -6.60
CA ASP A 54 17.28 -16.10 -5.44
C ASP A 54 17.70 -14.66 -5.12
N GLY A 55 17.97 -13.84 -6.15
CA GLY A 55 18.24 -12.42 -5.98
C GLY A 55 17.04 -11.67 -5.39
N LEU A 56 15.85 -11.93 -5.94
CA LEU A 56 14.60 -11.38 -5.41
C LEU A 56 14.30 -11.82 -3.98
N PHE A 57 14.58 -13.09 -3.65
CA PHE A 57 14.36 -13.62 -2.31
C PHE A 57 15.27 -12.91 -1.29
N VAL A 58 16.54 -12.66 -1.62
CA VAL A 58 17.44 -11.92 -0.72
C VAL A 58 16.99 -10.46 -0.56
N ILE A 59 16.73 -9.75 -1.67
CA ILE A 59 16.28 -8.35 -1.64
C ILE A 59 15.00 -8.21 -0.83
N SER A 60 14.03 -9.07 -1.13
CA SER A 60 12.73 -9.04 -0.47
C SER A 60 12.81 -9.50 0.98
N GLY A 61 13.76 -10.37 1.33
CA GLY A 61 14.02 -10.77 2.72
C GLY A 61 14.54 -9.62 3.56
N ILE A 62 15.42 -8.77 3.02
CA ILE A 62 15.87 -7.54 3.68
C ILE A 62 14.67 -6.60 3.89
N LEU A 63 13.88 -6.37 2.85
CA LEU A 63 12.66 -5.54 2.95
C LEU A 63 11.63 -6.11 3.92
N TRP A 64 11.55 -7.44 4.03
CA TRP A 64 10.69 -8.14 4.97
C TRP A 64 11.15 -7.90 6.40
N VAL A 65 12.44 -8.11 6.70
CA VAL A 65 12.99 -7.83 8.04
C VAL A 65 12.76 -6.37 8.42
N ILE A 66 13.07 -5.43 7.54
CA ILE A 66 12.88 -4.00 7.78
C ILE A 66 11.39 -3.69 8.01
N GLY A 67 10.50 -4.18 7.16
CA GLY A 67 9.06 -3.97 7.27
C GLY A 67 8.48 -4.51 8.58
N THR A 68 8.91 -5.70 9.00
CA THR A 68 8.49 -6.33 10.27
C THR A 68 9.01 -5.54 11.47
N ILE A 69 10.27 -5.10 11.46
CA ILE A 69 10.83 -4.25 12.52
C ILE A 69 10.04 -2.94 12.61
N ILE A 70 9.79 -2.27 11.49
CA ILE A 70 9.00 -1.04 11.43
C ILE A 70 7.61 -1.26 12.03
N PHE A 71 6.94 -2.33 11.64
CA PHE A 71 5.60 -2.67 12.14
C PHE A 71 5.57 -2.74 13.67
N PHE A 72 6.41 -3.57 14.28
CA PHE A 72 6.45 -3.70 15.74
C PHE A 72 6.97 -2.44 16.43
N MET A 73 7.94 -1.76 15.83
CA MET A 73 8.51 -0.53 16.39
C MET A 73 7.46 0.59 16.47
N GLU A 74 6.72 0.84 15.39
CA GLU A 74 5.68 1.87 15.34
C GLU A 74 4.54 1.56 16.31
N LEU A 75 4.11 0.29 16.41
CA LEU A 75 3.11 -0.15 17.39
C LEU A 75 3.60 -0.02 18.84
N SER A 76 4.91 -0.17 19.09
CA SER A 76 5.51 0.04 20.41
C SER A 76 5.63 1.53 20.81
N GLY A 77 5.19 2.46 19.95
CA GLY A 77 5.28 3.89 20.20
C GLY A 77 6.68 4.45 19.94
N ARG A 78 7.44 3.84 19.02
CA ARG A 78 8.74 4.34 18.55
C ARG A 78 8.67 4.58 17.06
N THR A 79 9.18 5.72 16.61
CA THR A 79 9.12 6.10 15.19
C THR A 79 10.45 6.67 14.73
N PHE A 80 10.67 6.71 13.42
CA PHE A 80 11.82 7.40 12.85
C PHE A 80 11.57 8.90 12.70
N LYS A 81 12.55 9.71 13.09
CA LYS A 81 12.64 11.13 12.73
C LYS A 81 14.03 11.39 12.16
N GLY A 82 14.12 11.42 10.83
CA GLY A 82 15.42 11.39 10.14
C GLY A 82 16.12 10.06 10.40
N LEU A 83 17.37 10.12 10.87
CA LEU A 83 18.17 8.94 11.21
C LEU A 83 18.03 8.48 12.68
N ARG A 84 17.20 9.17 13.48
CA ARG A 84 17.04 8.86 14.91
C ARG A 84 15.71 8.19 15.18
N ILE A 85 15.72 7.21 16.09
CA ILE A 85 14.52 6.61 16.67
C ILE A 85 14.07 7.50 17.83
N VAL A 86 12.84 8.00 17.75
CA VAL A 86 12.23 8.87 18.76
C VAL A 86 10.97 8.21 19.30
N ARG A 87 10.58 8.55 20.53
CA ARG A 87 9.31 8.05 21.07
C ARG A 87 8.15 8.85 20.48
N GLN A 88 7.17 8.13 19.97
CA GLN A 88 5.89 8.66 19.51
C GLN A 88 4.81 8.16 20.46
N THR A 89 4.16 9.06 21.17
CA THR A 89 3.01 8.68 21.99
C THR A 89 1.78 8.61 21.10
N ILE A 90 1.43 7.41 20.66
CA ILE A 90 0.09 7.09 20.17
C ILE A 90 -0.75 6.87 21.43
N LYS A 91 -1.79 7.70 21.62
CA LYS A 91 -2.57 7.67 22.85
C LYS A 91 -3.38 6.38 22.97
N TRP A 92 -3.76 5.77 21.84
CA TRP A 92 -4.68 4.63 21.80
C TRP A 92 -5.96 4.94 22.57
N ASP A 93 -6.46 6.17 22.42
CA ASP A 93 -7.72 6.59 23.01
C ASP A 93 -8.92 6.02 22.21
N ALA A 94 -10.14 6.29 22.68
CA ALA A 94 -11.35 5.81 22.02
C ALA A 94 -11.42 6.21 20.54
N ILE A 95 -10.81 7.34 20.15
CA ILE A 95 -10.81 7.82 18.76
C ILE A 95 -9.87 6.96 17.92
N ASP A 96 -8.65 6.70 18.38
CA ASP A 96 -7.68 5.86 17.67
C ASP A 96 -8.22 4.43 17.49
N VAL A 97 -8.80 3.85 18.55
CA VAL A 97 -9.42 2.50 18.49
C VAL A 97 -10.59 2.47 17.52
N SER A 98 -11.47 3.49 17.57
CA SER A 98 -12.61 3.60 16.65
C SER A 98 -12.16 3.75 15.20
N ILE A 99 -11.12 4.53 14.94
CA ILE A 99 -10.54 4.68 13.61
C ILE A 99 -10.00 3.35 13.10
N THR A 100 -9.23 2.61 13.91
CA THR A 100 -8.73 1.31 13.51
C THR A 100 -9.87 0.35 13.16
N ALA A 101 -10.91 0.30 14.00
CA ALA A 101 -12.08 -0.55 13.76
C ALA A 101 -12.87 -0.15 12.50
N LEU A 102 -13.13 1.15 12.32
CA LEU A 102 -13.86 1.66 11.15
C LEU A 102 -13.06 1.50 9.86
N SER A 103 -11.76 1.79 9.88
CA SER A 103 -10.87 1.55 8.73
C SER A 103 -10.82 0.07 8.38
N ALA A 104 -10.75 -0.83 9.37
CA ALA A 104 -10.80 -2.27 9.13
C ALA A 104 -12.14 -2.73 8.54
N ALA A 105 -13.27 -2.25 9.09
CA ALA A 105 -14.60 -2.59 8.60
C ALA A 105 -14.84 -2.07 7.18
N VAL A 106 -14.48 -0.82 6.90
CA VAL A 106 -14.66 -0.22 5.57
C VAL A 106 -13.72 -0.87 4.55
N TYR A 107 -12.44 -1.03 4.88
CA TYR A 107 -11.48 -1.65 3.95
C TYR A 107 -11.80 -3.12 3.71
N GLY A 108 -11.97 -3.89 4.79
CA GLY A 108 -12.26 -5.33 4.70
C GLY A 108 -13.61 -5.62 4.07
N GLY A 109 -14.64 -4.87 4.45
CA GLY A 109 -15.98 -4.97 3.84
C GLY A 109 -15.98 -4.59 2.36
N ALA A 110 -15.27 -3.52 1.98
CA ALA A 110 -15.16 -3.15 0.57
C ALA A 110 -14.38 -4.19 -0.25
N LEU A 111 -13.31 -4.76 0.31
CA LEU A 111 -12.58 -5.86 -0.33
C LEU A 111 -13.43 -7.10 -0.53
N ALA A 112 -14.19 -7.50 0.49
CA ALA A 112 -15.09 -8.64 0.42
C ALA A 112 -16.22 -8.40 -0.60
N ALA A 113 -16.84 -7.22 -0.57
CA ALA A 113 -17.92 -6.85 -1.50
C ALA A 113 -17.44 -6.77 -2.96
N THR A 114 -16.18 -6.38 -3.19
CA THR A 114 -15.58 -6.29 -4.53
C THR A 114 -14.82 -7.56 -4.94
N GLY A 115 -14.85 -8.62 -4.12
CA GLY A 115 -14.15 -9.88 -4.34
C GLY A 115 -14.67 -10.77 -5.47
N GLY A 116 -15.66 -10.31 -6.24
CA GLY A 116 -16.40 -11.14 -7.20
C GLY A 116 -15.65 -11.53 -8.48
N ILE A 117 -14.47 -10.95 -8.77
CA ILE A 117 -13.68 -11.26 -9.97
C ILE A 117 -12.29 -11.80 -9.55
N PRO A 118 -12.20 -13.08 -9.15
CA PRO A 118 -10.91 -13.71 -8.87
C PRO A 118 -10.09 -13.80 -10.15
N ILE A 119 -8.83 -13.37 -10.05
CA ILE A 119 -7.84 -13.52 -11.13
C ILE A 119 -7.05 -14.81 -10.89
N ILE A 120 -6.76 -15.09 -9.62
CA ILE A 120 -6.27 -16.39 -9.14
C ILE A 120 -7.14 -16.79 -7.94
N PRO A 121 -7.89 -17.90 -8.02
CA PRO A 121 -8.61 -18.44 -6.88
C PRO A 121 -7.67 -18.64 -5.69
N GLY A 122 -8.00 -18.08 -4.52
CA GLY A 122 -7.22 -18.24 -3.29
C GLY A 122 -6.13 -17.21 -3.01
N PHE A 123 -5.68 -16.42 -4.00
CA PHE A 123 -4.48 -15.57 -3.81
C PHE A 123 -4.63 -14.12 -4.27
N THR A 124 -5.33 -13.84 -5.37
CA THR A 124 -5.50 -12.45 -5.82
C THR A 124 -6.69 -12.26 -6.75
N TRP A 125 -7.34 -11.11 -6.62
CA TRP A 125 -8.51 -10.69 -7.39
C TRP A 125 -8.38 -9.22 -7.74
N VAL A 126 -9.30 -8.68 -8.56
CA VAL A 126 -9.33 -7.24 -8.79
C VAL A 126 -9.79 -6.56 -7.50
N ARG A 127 -8.95 -5.70 -6.89
CA ARG A 127 -9.23 -5.07 -5.59
C ARG A 127 -9.44 -3.55 -5.71
N PRO A 128 -10.63 -3.08 -6.14
CA PRO A 128 -10.96 -1.65 -6.17
C PRO A 128 -10.78 -0.96 -4.80
N ALA A 129 -11.02 -1.69 -3.70
CA ALA A 129 -10.86 -1.16 -2.36
C ALA A 129 -9.41 -0.81 -2.00
N ASN A 130 -8.40 -1.28 -2.75
CA ASN A 130 -6.98 -0.98 -2.47
C ASN A 130 -6.65 0.51 -2.53
N ALA A 131 -7.44 1.35 -3.18
CA ALA A 131 -7.28 2.81 -3.09
C ALA A 131 -7.49 3.37 -1.67
N LEU A 132 -8.25 2.68 -0.82
CA LEU A 132 -8.49 3.11 0.56
C LEU A 132 -7.29 2.84 1.48
N ALA A 133 -6.49 1.84 1.15
CA ALA A 133 -5.37 1.41 1.98
C ALA A 133 -4.32 2.52 2.22
N PRO A 134 -3.71 3.13 1.18
CA PRO A 134 -2.78 4.25 1.36
C PRO A 134 -3.49 5.48 1.94
N LEU A 135 -4.76 5.68 1.59
CA LEU A 135 -5.57 6.80 2.06
C LEU A 135 -5.76 6.78 3.59
N PHE A 136 -6.06 5.62 4.16
CA PHE A 136 -6.23 5.48 5.62
C PHE A 136 -4.95 5.73 6.38
N GLY A 137 -3.80 5.30 5.86
CA GLY A 137 -2.50 5.69 6.42
C GLY A 137 -2.30 7.21 6.35
N ILE A 138 -2.48 7.81 5.18
CA ILE A 138 -2.30 9.25 4.96
C ILE A 138 -3.16 10.09 5.90
N LEU A 139 -4.41 9.70 6.12
CA LEU A 139 -5.39 10.49 6.89
C LEU A 139 -5.33 10.19 8.39
N PHE A 140 -5.13 8.94 8.77
CA PHE A 140 -5.28 8.49 10.16
C PHE A 140 -4.02 7.91 10.79
N GLY A 141 -2.91 7.83 10.06
CA GLY A 141 -1.61 7.40 10.57
C GLY A 141 -1.57 5.93 10.94
N ILE A 142 -0.87 5.60 12.03
CA ILE A 142 -0.72 4.21 12.52
C ILE A 142 -2.07 3.53 12.78
N PRO A 143 -3.07 4.18 13.44
CA PRO A 143 -4.41 3.59 13.57
C PRO A 143 -5.05 3.20 12.23
N GLY A 144 -4.89 4.04 11.20
CA GLY A 144 -5.39 3.77 9.85
C GLY A 144 -4.63 2.63 9.16
N ALA A 145 -3.30 2.61 9.28
CA ALA A 145 -2.46 1.56 8.73
C ALA A 145 -2.75 0.19 9.37
N LEU A 146 -2.92 0.15 10.69
CA LEU A 146 -3.35 -1.06 11.40
C LEU A 146 -4.76 -1.48 10.98
N GLY A 147 -5.66 -0.51 10.80
CA GLY A 147 -7.01 -0.76 10.27
C GLY A 147 -6.97 -1.42 8.90
N THR A 148 -6.10 -0.98 7.99
CA THR A 148 -5.89 -1.60 6.67
C THR A 148 -5.41 -3.06 6.80
N SER A 149 -4.45 -3.34 7.69
CA SER A 149 -3.97 -4.70 7.95
C SER A 149 -5.06 -5.64 8.45
N ILE A 150 -5.80 -5.19 9.48
CA ILE A 150 -6.90 -5.96 10.06
C ILE A 150 -8.02 -6.15 9.02
N GLY A 151 -8.34 -5.09 8.26
CA GLY A 151 -9.33 -5.14 7.20
C GLY A 151 -8.97 -6.15 6.12
N ASN A 152 -7.72 -6.25 5.69
CA ASN A 152 -7.28 -7.30 4.76
C ASN A 152 -7.51 -8.69 5.36
N PHE A 153 -7.14 -8.89 6.62
CA PHE A 153 -7.30 -10.18 7.30
C PHE A 153 -8.78 -10.60 7.43
N ILE A 154 -9.65 -9.63 7.71
CA ILE A 154 -11.11 -9.83 7.72
C ILE A 154 -11.60 -10.18 6.31
N ALA A 155 -11.14 -9.48 5.27
CA ALA A 155 -11.53 -9.79 3.89
C ALA A 155 -11.13 -11.21 3.49
N ASP A 156 -9.90 -11.64 3.82
CA ASP A 156 -9.43 -13.00 3.58
C ASP A 156 -10.30 -14.03 4.32
N ALA A 157 -10.71 -13.75 5.56
CA ALA A 157 -11.62 -14.60 6.33
C ALA A 157 -13.01 -14.69 5.70
N LEU A 158 -13.60 -13.56 5.30
CA LEU A 158 -14.93 -13.52 4.68
C LEU A 158 -14.96 -14.18 3.30
N ALA A 159 -13.85 -14.11 2.56
CA ALA A 159 -13.72 -14.73 1.24
C ALA A 159 -13.33 -16.22 1.31
N GLY A 160 -13.09 -16.77 2.52
CA GLY A 160 -12.70 -18.17 2.71
C GLY A 160 -11.24 -18.47 2.36
N TYR A 161 -10.39 -17.45 2.25
CA TYR A 161 -8.98 -17.55 1.84
C TYR A 161 -7.99 -17.40 2.99
N LEU A 162 -8.49 -17.27 4.22
CA LEU A 162 -7.65 -17.11 5.40
C LEU A 162 -6.71 -18.31 5.56
N SER A 163 -5.41 -18.05 5.44
CA SER A 163 -4.37 -19.08 5.49
C SER A 163 -3.09 -18.55 6.15
N VAL A 164 -2.06 -19.38 6.23
CA VAL A 164 -0.71 -18.96 6.66
C VAL A 164 -0.20 -17.83 5.75
N GLY A 165 -0.60 -17.78 4.48
CA GLY A 165 -0.27 -16.70 3.56
C GLY A 165 -0.82 -15.33 3.99
N SER A 166 -1.96 -15.30 4.67
CA SER A 166 -2.60 -14.06 5.15
C SER A 166 -1.78 -13.31 6.20
N LEU A 167 -0.83 -13.97 6.87
CA LEU A 167 0.11 -13.31 7.80
C LEU A 167 1.05 -12.36 7.05
N GLY A 168 1.55 -12.76 5.88
CA GLY A 168 2.31 -11.88 4.99
C GLY A 168 1.45 -10.73 4.49
N GLY A 169 0.20 -11.02 4.11
CA GLY A 169 -0.80 -10.03 3.72
C GLY A 169 -1.10 -8.99 4.81
N PHE A 170 -1.14 -9.40 6.08
CA PHE A 170 -1.42 -8.51 7.21
C PHE A 170 -0.39 -7.38 7.29
N ILE A 171 0.90 -7.71 7.31
CA ILE A 171 1.97 -6.70 7.41
C ILE A 171 2.21 -6.03 6.05
N GLY A 172 2.04 -6.72 4.92
CA GLY A 172 2.11 -6.09 3.59
C GLY A 172 1.09 -4.95 3.44
N ASN A 173 -0.14 -5.16 3.90
CA ASN A 173 -1.18 -4.12 3.92
C ASN A 173 -0.97 -3.05 5.01
N PHE A 174 -0.15 -3.32 6.03
CA PHE A 174 0.34 -2.26 6.90
C PHE A 174 1.28 -1.34 6.11
N ILE A 175 2.23 -1.93 5.39
CA ILE A 175 3.29 -1.22 4.66
C ILE A 175 2.69 -0.31 3.59
N ILE A 176 1.69 -0.79 2.83
CA ILE A 176 1.05 0.02 1.78
C ILE A 176 0.44 1.32 2.34
N ALA A 177 -0.09 1.29 3.57
CA ALA A 177 -0.65 2.43 4.26
C ALA A 177 0.43 3.27 4.97
N TYR A 178 1.41 2.61 5.57
CA TYR A 178 2.48 3.22 6.36
C TYR A 178 3.44 4.07 5.52
N VAL A 179 3.82 3.60 4.33
CA VAL A 179 4.79 4.30 3.46
C VAL A 179 4.34 5.73 3.14
N PRO A 180 3.14 5.97 2.55
CA PRO A 180 2.70 7.33 2.25
C PRO A 180 2.34 8.13 3.52
N TYR A 181 1.84 7.49 4.58
CA TYR A 181 1.69 8.12 5.89
C TYR A 181 2.99 8.79 6.34
N LYS A 182 4.09 8.05 6.30
CA LYS A 182 5.34 8.45 6.95
C LYS A 182 6.24 9.31 6.06
N LEU A 183 6.30 9.01 4.77
CA LEU A 183 7.28 9.61 3.86
C LEU A 183 6.74 10.85 3.15
N MET A 184 5.41 10.99 3.01
CA MET A 184 4.83 12.23 2.53
C MET A 184 4.93 13.32 3.59
N LYS A 185 5.25 14.53 3.17
CA LYS A 185 5.31 15.73 4.01
C LYS A 185 4.04 16.55 3.92
N ASP A 186 3.30 16.42 2.82
CA ASP A 186 2.00 17.06 2.63
C ASP A 186 0.95 16.04 2.18
N HIS A 187 -0.05 15.82 3.03
CA HIS A 187 -1.12 14.85 2.87
C HIS A 187 -2.41 15.46 2.31
N SER A 188 -2.40 16.74 1.91
CA SER A 188 -3.61 17.49 1.58
C SER A 188 -4.20 17.20 0.20
N PHE A 189 -3.42 16.61 -0.71
CA PHE A 189 -3.74 16.46 -2.14
C PHE A 189 -4.10 17.79 -2.85
N ARG A 190 -3.80 18.94 -2.23
CA ARG A 190 -4.16 20.27 -2.71
C ARG A 190 -2.96 21.09 -3.15
N THR A 191 -1.77 20.52 -3.02
CA THR A 191 -0.53 21.12 -3.48
C THR A 191 0.14 20.21 -4.51
N PRO A 192 0.90 20.77 -5.46
CA PRO A 192 1.61 19.95 -6.43
C PRO A 192 2.62 19.02 -5.75
N ARG A 193 3.23 19.46 -4.64
CA ARG A 193 4.09 18.62 -3.81
C ARG A 193 3.36 17.37 -3.29
N SER A 194 2.16 17.54 -2.73
CA SER A 194 1.38 16.41 -2.21
C SER A 194 1.05 15.39 -3.29
N ILE A 195 0.76 15.84 -4.52
CA ILE A 195 0.48 14.96 -5.66
C ILE A 195 1.76 14.20 -6.04
N ILE A 196 2.88 14.89 -6.22
CA ILE A 196 4.16 14.25 -6.59
C ILE A 196 4.59 13.23 -5.52
N GLU A 197 4.57 13.62 -4.25
CA GLU A 197 4.93 12.73 -3.14
C GLU A 197 3.98 11.52 -3.06
N PHE A 198 2.69 11.69 -3.38
CA PHE A 198 1.74 10.60 -3.43
C PHE A 198 2.06 9.58 -4.54
N TYR A 199 2.36 10.03 -5.76
CA TYR A 199 2.69 9.09 -6.85
C TYR A 199 4.00 8.34 -6.59
N ILE A 200 4.98 8.99 -5.94
CA ILE A 200 6.25 8.34 -5.59
C ILE A 200 6.04 7.36 -4.42
N TRP A 201 5.53 7.85 -3.28
CA TRP A 201 5.49 7.05 -2.05
C TRP A 201 4.23 6.18 -1.95
N GLY A 202 3.08 6.71 -2.34
CA GLY A 202 1.78 6.07 -2.19
C GLY A 202 1.37 5.17 -3.34
N VAL A 203 1.85 5.41 -4.57
CA VAL A 203 1.57 4.54 -5.72
C VAL A 203 2.74 3.58 -5.96
N LEU A 204 3.96 4.08 -6.17
CA LEU A 204 5.08 3.26 -6.60
C LEU A 204 5.72 2.47 -5.44
N VAL A 205 6.27 3.17 -4.46
CA VAL A 205 7.11 2.54 -3.42
C VAL A 205 6.28 1.65 -2.50
N SER A 206 5.10 2.09 -2.08
CA SER A 206 4.16 1.31 -1.27
C SER A 206 3.76 -0.01 -1.95
N SER A 207 3.43 0.03 -3.25
CA SER A 207 2.97 -1.13 -4.02
C SER A 207 4.10 -2.14 -4.23
N ILE A 208 5.31 -1.65 -4.57
CA ILE A 208 6.49 -2.50 -4.73
C ILE A 208 6.84 -3.16 -3.39
N TRP A 209 6.98 -2.38 -2.31
CA TRP A 209 7.38 -2.94 -1.02
C TRP A 209 6.32 -3.92 -0.49
N CYS A 210 5.04 -3.57 -0.54
CA CYS A 210 3.95 -4.48 -0.16
C CYS A 210 4.03 -5.81 -0.92
N SER A 211 4.17 -5.75 -2.26
CA SER A 211 4.26 -6.96 -3.08
C SER A 211 5.49 -7.83 -2.77
N LEU A 212 6.67 -7.22 -2.64
CA LEU A 212 7.90 -7.94 -2.33
C LEU A 212 7.85 -8.54 -0.92
N TYR A 213 7.29 -7.82 0.05
CA TYR A 213 7.10 -8.31 1.41
C TYR A 213 6.22 -9.57 1.44
N ILE A 214 5.06 -9.52 0.77
CA ILE A 214 4.13 -10.66 0.73
C ILE A 214 4.75 -11.82 -0.04
N SER A 215 5.36 -11.56 -1.20
CA SER A 215 5.99 -12.58 -2.03
C SER A 215 7.13 -13.31 -1.32
N TRP A 216 7.94 -12.60 -0.52
CA TRP A 216 8.95 -13.25 0.32
C TRP A 216 8.33 -14.19 1.35
N TRP A 217 7.28 -13.74 2.04
CA TRP A 217 6.56 -14.57 3.01
C TRP A 217 5.97 -15.82 2.36
N LEU A 218 5.37 -15.68 1.17
CA LEU A 218 4.79 -16.80 0.44
C LEU A 218 5.85 -17.80 -0.04
N ASP A 219 7.03 -17.35 -0.48
CA ASP A 219 8.13 -18.24 -0.87
C ASP A 219 8.70 -18.97 0.36
N PHE A 220 8.92 -18.24 1.46
CA PHE A 220 9.42 -18.82 2.71
C PHE A 220 8.44 -19.86 3.29
N ALA A 221 7.15 -19.55 3.29
CA ALA A 221 6.09 -20.43 3.80
C ALA A 221 5.54 -21.39 2.74
N GLU A 222 6.20 -21.53 1.58
CA GLU A 222 5.79 -22.42 0.49
C GLU A 222 5.47 -23.86 0.94
N PRO A 223 6.23 -24.51 1.86
CA PRO A 223 5.89 -25.85 2.34
C PRO A 223 4.54 -25.96 3.05
N LEU A 224 4.00 -24.86 3.57
CA LEU A 224 2.71 -24.79 4.27
C LEU A 224 1.58 -24.31 3.36
N ILE A 225 1.92 -23.53 2.33
CA ILE A 225 0.96 -22.86 1.45
C ILE A 225 0.74 -23.67 0.16
N GLY A 226 1.75 -24.41 -0.30
CA GLY A 226 1.71 -25.21 -1.52
C GLY A 226 1.75 -24.40 -2.81
N LEU A 227 2.11 -23.12 -2.75
CA LEU A 227 2.20 -22.24 -3.92
C LEU A 227 3.54 -22.43 -4.64
N PRO A 228 3.56 -22.72 -5.96
CA PRO A 228 4.81 -22.83 -6.70
C PRO A 228 5.62 -21.53 -6.69
N LYS A 229 6.91 -21.60 -6.36
CA LYS A 229 7.80 -20.41 -6.29
C LYS A 229 7.87 -19.62 -7.60
N GLY A 230 7.89 -20.32 -8.73
CA GLY A 230 7.86 -19.67 -10.05
C GLY A 230 6.59 -18.85 -10.28
N PHE A 231 5.46 -19.28 -9.71
CA PHE A 231 4.21 -18.54 -9.76
C PHE A 231 4.22 -17.31 -8.85
N ILE A 232 4.80 -17.44 -7.65
CA ILE A 232 4.93 -16.33 -6.69
C ILE A 232 5.69 -15.16 -7.33
N TRP A 233 6.86 -15.42 -7.90
CA TRP A 233 7.72 -14.37 -8.45
C TRP A 233 7.38 -13.99 -9.89
N GLY A 234 6.86 -14.93 -10.68
CA GLY A 234 6.53 -14.71 -12.09
C GLY A 234 5.16 -14.08 -12.32
N PHE A 235 4.16 -14.41 -11.51
CA PHE A 235 2.79 -13.89 -11.66
C PHE A 235 2.39 -13.02 -10.48
N PHE A 236 2.42 -13.57 -9.27
CA PHE A 236 1.80 -12.95 -8.10
C PHE A 236 2.46 -11.61 -7.76
N ALA A 237 3.78 -11.55 -7.67
CA ALA A 237 4.48 -10.32 -7.30
C ALA A 237 4.24 -9.18 -8.32
N PRO A 238 4.43 -9.38 -9.64
CA PRO A 238 4.13 -8.35 -10.64
C PRO A 238 2.65 -7.95 -10.64
N TRP A 239 1.74 -8.94 -10.52
CA TRP A 239 0.30 -8.68 -10.50
C TRP A 239 -0.12 -7.82 -9.30
N VAL A 240 0.39 -8.10 -8.09
CA VAL A 240 0.07 -7.31 -6.89
C VAL A 240 0.59 -5.88 -7.04
N ILE A 241 1.76 -5.67 -7.64
CA ILE A 241 2.27 -4.31 -7.92
C ILE A 241 1.33 -3.57 -8.85
N PHE A 242 0.96 -4.19 -9.98
CA PHE A 242 0.04 -3.60 -10.94
C PHE A 242 -1.32 -3.27 -10.30
N ASN A 243 -1.92 -4.24 -9.62
CA ASN A 243 -3.25 -4.11 -9.04
C ASN A 243 -3.31 -3.01 -7.97
N ASN A 244 -2.33 -2.98 -7.07
CA ASN A 244 -2.22 -1.95 -6.05
C ASN A 244 -1.99 -0.57 -6.67
N SER A 245 -1.08 -0.47 -7.65
CA SER A 245 -0.73 0.82 -8.26
C SER A 245 -1.86 1.39 -9.10
N PHE A 246 -2.57 0.55 -9.87
CA PHE A 246 -3.58 0.99 -10.84
C PHE A 246 -4.75 1.72 -10.19
N ILE A 247 -5.42 1.07 -9.24
CA ILE A 247 -6.56 1.69 -8.56
C ILE A 247 -6.09 2.83 -7.66
N THR A 248 -4.94 2.67 -7.00
CA THR A 248 -4.40 3.70 -6.10
C THR A 248 -4.06 4.98 -6.83
N ALA A 249 -3.46 4.91 -8.02
CA ALA A 249 -3.07 6.07 -8.81
C ALA A 249 -4.28 6.92 -9.24
N ILE A 250 -5.41 6.28 -9.53
CA ILE A 250 -6.58 6.96 -10.09
C ILE A 250 -7.54 7.42 -8.99
N ILE A 251 -7.93 6.51 -8.09
CA ILE A 251 -9.03 6.76 -7.16
C ILE A 251 -8.55 7.51 -5.91
N THR A 252 -7.36 7.19 -5.39
CA THR A 252 -6.89 7.77 -4.12
C THR A 252 -6.70 9.28 -4.16
N PRO A 253 -6.14 9.91 -5.22
CA PRO A 253 -6.02 11.36 -5.26
C PRO A 253 -7.38 12.07 -5.22
N ILE A 254 -8.38 11.50 -5.89
CA ILE A 254 -9.75 12.01 -5.92
C ILE A 254 -10.35 11.94 -4.51
N LEU A 255 -10.29 10.76 -3.89
CA LEU A 255 -10.79 10.57 -2.52
C LEU A 255 -10.02 11.43 -1.51
N GLY A 256 -8.70 11.54 -1.64
CA GLY A 256 -7.84 12.36 -0.80
C GLY A 256 -8.21 13.84 -0.88
N PHE A 257 -8.42 14.39 -2.08
CA PHE A 257 -8.83 15.77 -2.26
C PHE A 257 -10.19 16.09 -1.61
N ILE A 258 -11.13 15.14 -1.66
CA ILE A 258 -12.49 15.27 -1.12
C ILE A 258 -12.50 15.07 0.41
N LEU A 259 -11.82 14.04 0.91
CA LEU A 259 -11.92 13.59 2.29
C LEU A 259 -10.94 14.30 3.23
N TYR A 260 -9.82 14.83 2.74
CA TYR A 260 -8.85 15.52 3.58
C TYR A 260 -9.46 16.72 4.35
N PRO A 261 -10.19 17.67 3.72
CA PRO A 261 -10.77 18.80 4.44
C PRO A 261 -11.75 18.42 5.57
N PRO A 262 -12.77 17.56 5.37
CA PRO A 262 -13.71 17.22 6.44
C PRO A 262 -13.04 16.42 7.57
N ILE A 263 -12.05 15.56 7.27
CA ILE A 263 -11.31 14.81 8.30
C ILE A 263 -10.46 15.75 9.14
N LYS A 264 -9.77 16.69 8.51
CA LYS A 264 -8.97 17.69 9.22
C LYS A 264 -9.84 18.62 10.07
N ALA A 265 -10.97 19.10 9.53
CA ALA A 265 -11.91 19.96 10.26
C ALA A 265 -12.49 19.29 11.51
N ARG A 266 -12.61 17.96 11.51
CA ARG A 266 -13.09 17.16 12.64
C ARG A 266 -11.99 16.74 13.63
N GLY A 267 -10.75 17.21 13.43
CA GLY A 267 -9.61 16.83 14.27
C GLY A 267 -9.23 15.35 14.18
N LEU A 268 -9.64 14.66 13.10
CA LEU A 268 -9.36 13.25 12.89
C LEU A 268 -8.01 13.01 12.19
N TYR A 269 -7.41 14.07 11.65
CA TYR A 269 -6.13 14.00 10.97
C TYR A 269 -5.00 13.67 11.96
N TRP A 270 -4.23 12.62 11.64
CA TRP A 270 -3.26 12.05 12.57
C TRP A 270 -2.18 13.03 13.04
N ALA A 271 -1.70 13.90 12.14
CA ALA A 271 -0.58 14.78 12.46
C ALA A 271 -0.97 15.87 13.47
N ASP A 272 -2.26 16.18 13.57
CA ASP A 272 -2.79 17.12 14.56
C ASP A 272 -2.96 16.44 15.94
N ARG A 273 -2.96 15.10 16.01
CA ARG A 273 -3.17 14.33 17.24
C ARG A 273 -1.89 13.74 17.84
N ILE A 274 -0.94 13.34 17.00
CA ILE A 274 0.28 12.64 17.43
C ILE A 274 1.29 13.62 18.03
N LYS A 275 1.81 13.28 19.22
CA LYS A 275 2.94 14.00 19.85
C LYS A 275 4.22 13.18 19.69
N ILE A 276 5.24 13.80 19.08
CA ILE A 276 6.59 13.24 19.00
C ILE A 276 7.40 13.83 20.15
N LEU A 277 7.85 12.98 21.07
CA LEU A 277 8.69 13.37 22.19
C LEU A 277 10.15 13.34 21.72
N SER A 278 10.82 14.50 21.72
CA SER A 278 12.23 14.67 21.35
C SER A 278 13.15 14.58 22.55
#